data_AF-A1RV08-F1
#
_entry.id   AF-A1RV08-F1
#
_cell.length_a   1.000
_cell.length_b   1.000
_cell.length_c   1.000
_cell.angle_alpha   90.00
_cell.angle_beta   90.00
_cell.angle_gamma   90.00
#
_symmetry.space_group_name_H-M   'P 1'
#
loop_
_entity.id
_entity.type
_entity.pdbx_description
1 polymer ?
#
loop_
_entity_poly.entity_id
_entity_poly.type
_entity_poly.pdbx_seq_one_letter_code
_entity_poly.pdbx_strand_id
1 'polypeptide(L)'
;MHASSILYVANFRVLIFVFTESLFVLLASILALGAIVEIRDSLGFPVVNATVCYLDYCTLTNSSGVAKVPQGLPIEIYIGDLLVWKTYATGYDLVTIRYIHYLDILPINTSGFIVIKMAKLRNGTYADIKIPYAENKLTHPLPVGNINYPVEVYITDIGGVELPNASIVKRTVWDLSIDLESIGLVARCRISAKPPATRILIYQGNRTLTSGIVNVTVFLTKGATYLGVVETQVILPNGTAYKAKFHPGDYCGRIITINATRLVVRAIDSFGVLRTDWTIYIAGRAFKGQAELWVLPHVVYSVAVDAGFTKKNVTLVASHPSETYIIVVENAYILFNYQQAVDRVYIVGNYTLVAQMPRRAELPPGTYKIYTEVGGRNVTYAITLRPGEIAHLTIGLTKPQTQQEKTPTLYMFIGVVFLMVVIALLVVLKETRRRLPQGRGQSHS
;
A
#
# COMPACT_ATOMS: atom_id res chain seq x y z
N MET A 1 75.16 -58.49 104.48
CA MET A 1 73.92 -58.94 105.19
C MET A 1 72.89 -57.83 105.02
N HIS A 2 72.15 -57.85 103.92
CA HIS A 2 70.73 -58.23 103.83
C HIS A 2 69.77 -57.26 104.52
N ALA A 3 69.10 -56.43 103.73
CA ALA A 3 67.66 -56.22 103.80
C ALA A 3 67.15 -55.67 102.46
N SER A 4 66.20 -56.39 101.88
CA SER A 4 65.55 -56.14 100.59
C SER A 4 64.45 -55.09 100.70
N SER A 5 64.29 -54.25 99.68
CA SER A 5 63.08 -53.43 99.48
C SER A 5 62.55 -53.63 98.05
N ILE A 6 61.27 -53.96 97.97
CA ILE A 6 60.47 -54.34 96.80
C ILE A 6 59.60 -53.15 96.37
N LEU A 7 59.64 -52.85 95.06
CA LEU A 7 58.59 -52.48 94.10
C LEU A 7 57.38 -51.60 94.53
N TYR A 8 57.14 -50.50 93.79
CA TYR A 8 55.81 -50.07 93.30
C TYR A 8 55.97 -49.12 92.09
N VAL A 9 55.71 -49.62 90.87
CA VAL A 9 55.47 -48.81 89.66
C VAL A 9 54.06 -49.14 89.19
N ALA A 10 53.13 -48.22 89.37
CA ALA A 10 51.73 -48.37 88.97
C ALA A 10 51.44 -47.57 87.70
N ASN A 11 50.92 -48.30 86.70
CA ASN A 11 49.87 -47.92 85.75
C ASN A 11 49.73 -46.44 85.34
N PHE A 12 50.25 -46.09 84.16
CA PHE A 12 49.86 -44.88 83.41
C PHE A 12 49.87 -45.10 81.89
N ARG A 13 49.32 -46.24 81.41
CA ARG A 13 49.36 -46.58 79.98
C ARG A 13 48.04 -47.00 79.32
N VAL A 14 46.90 -46.81 79.98
CA VAL A 14 45.60 -47.28 79.42
C VAL A 14 44.61 -46.15 79.11
N LEU A 15 44.86 -44.89 79.52
CA LEU A 15 43.86 -43.82 79.36
C LEU A 15 44.08 -42.86 78.16
N ILE A 16 45.13 -43.03 77.37
CA ILE A 16 45.43 -42.12 76.23
C ILE A 16 45.00 -42.70 74.87
N PHE A 17 44.74 -44.02 74.78
CA PHE A 17 44.43 -44.67 73.50
C PHE A 17 42.94 -44.66 73.11
N VAL A 18 42.02 -44.34 74.03
CA VAL A 18 40.56 -44.39 73.75
C VAL A 18 39.99 -43.03 73.29
N PHE A 19 40.71 -41.93 73.55
CA PHE A 19 40.25 -40.58 73.18
C PHE A 19 40.68 -40.13 71.76
N THR A 20 41.68 -40.77 71.15
CA THR A 20 42.16 -40.41 69.81
C THR A 20 41.33 -41.06 68.70
N GLU A 21 40.83 -42.28 68.88
CA GLU A 21 39.97 -42.94 67.87
C GLU A 21 38.56 -42.34 67.83
N SER A 22 37.99 -41.98 68.98
CA SER A 22 36.65 -41.38 69.06
C SER A 22 36.59 -39.97 68.47
N LEU A 23 37.68 -39.19 68.59
CA LEU A 23 37.78 -37.86 67.98
C LEU A 23 37.95 -37.96 66.46
N PHE A 24 38.69 -38.95 65.95
CA PHE A 24 38.84 -39.18 64.50
C PHE A 24 37.54 -39.65 63.84
N VAL A 25 36.74 -40.48 64.51
CA VAL A 25 35.42 -40.89 64.01
C VAL A 25 34.44 -39.71 64.02
N LEU A 26 34.48 -38.83 65.04
CA LEU A 26 33.65 -37.63 65.06
C LEU A 26 34.09 -36.62 63.98
N LEU A 27 35.40 -36.39 63.79
CA LEU A 27 35.93 -35.51 62.75
C LEU A 27 35.67 -36.05 61.33
N ALA A 28 35.74 -37.38 61.14
CA ALA A 28 35.37 -38.04 59.88
C ALA A 28 33.85 -37.99 59.62
N SER A 29 33.02 -38.04 60.67
CA SER A 29 31.56 -37.92 60.53
C SER A 29 31.09 -36.49 60.21
N ILE A 30 31.85 -35.47 60.61
CA ILE A 30 31.58 -34.06 60.24
C ILE A 30 32.02 -33.75 58.79
N LEU A 31 32.94 -34.53 58.22
CA LEU A 31 33.44 -34.38 56.84
C LEU A 31 32.57 -35.08 55.78
N ALA A 32 31.52 -35.80 56.16
CA ALA A 32 30.60 -36.47 55.24
C ALA A 32 29.23 -35.80 55.14
N LEU A 33 29.16 -34.48 55.34
CA LEU A 33 27.97 -33.74 54.95
C LEU A 33 27.90 -33.71 53.42
N GLY A 34 27.01 -34.53 52.86
CA GLY A 34 26.69 -34.52 51.45
C GLY A 34 25.82 -33.31 51.13
N ALA A 35 26.26 -32.49 50.19
CA ALA A 35 25.42 -31.47 49.55
C ALA A 35 24.62 -32.09 48.39
N ILE A 36 23.44 -31.53 48.17
CA ILE A 36 22.54 -31.87 47.07
C ILE A 36 22.61 -30.72 46.06
N VAL A 37 22.97 -31.06 44.83
CA VAL A 37 22.88 -30.15 43.69
C VAL A 37 21.68 -30.57 42.87
N GLU A 38 20.67 -29.73 42.83
CA GLU A 38 19.46 -29.93 42.03
C GLU A 38 19.55 -29.07 40.77
N ILE A 39 19.51 -29.70 39.60
CA ILE A 39 19.60 -29.02 38.31
C ILE A 39 18.23 -29.04 37.66
N ARG A 40 17.69 -27.84 37.45
CA ARG A 40 16.42 -27.60 36.78
C ARG A 40 16.61 -26.79 35.51
N ASP A 41 15.70 -26.96 34.56
CA ASP A 41 15.59 -26.03 33.45
C ASP A 41 14.87 -24.73 33.88
N SER A 42 14.76 -23.76 32.98
CA SER A 42 14.07 -22.49 33.25
C SER A 42 12.56 -22.63 33.54
N LEU A 43 11.97 -23.81 33.31
CA LEU A 43 10.57 -24.11 33.61
C LEU A 43 10.42 -24.92 34.91
N GLY A 44 11.52 -25.24 35.59
CA GLY A 44 11.52 -26.02 36.82
C GLY A 44 11.52 -27.54 36.62
N PHE A 45 11.69 -28.04 35.39
CA PHE A 45 11.79 -29.48 35.13
C PHE A 45 13.19 -29.99 35.45
N PRO A 46 13.32 -31.25 35.94
CA PRO A 46 14.64 -31.83 36.23
C PRO A 46 15.45 -32.02 34.95
N VAL A 47 16.71 -31.58 34.98
CA VAL A 47 17.67 -31.86 33.91
C VAL A 47 18.38 -33.17 34.23
N VAL A 48 18.03 -34.22 33.49
CA VAL A 48 18.60 -35.56 33.66
C VAL A 48 19.94 -35.67 32.91
N ASN A 49 20.86 -36.49 33.41
CA ASN A 49 22.19 -36.75 32.81
C ASN A 49 23.11 -35.52 32.71
N ALA A 50 22.82 -34.44 33.44
CA ALA A 50 23.81 -33.40 33.70
C ALA A 50 24.98 -33.97 34.50
N THR A 51 26.21 -33.64 34.13
CA THR A 51 27.42 -34.13 34.82
C THR A 51 27.90 -33.09 35.82
N VAL A 52 28.03 -33.48 37.09
CA VAL A 52 28.56 -32.64 38.17
C VAL A 52 29.93 -33.16 38.58
N CYS A 53 30.97 -32.35 38.42
CA CYS A 53 32.35 -32.73 38.69
C CYS A 53 32.94 -31.95 39.87
N TYR A 54 33.73 -32.63 40.71
CA TYR A 54 34.47 -32.10 41.86
C TYR A 54 35.75 -32.92 42.06
N LEU A 55 36.90 -32.27 42.30
CA LEU A 55 38.20 -32.94 42.57
C LEU A 55 38.50 -34.14 41.64
N ASP A 56 38.30 -33.97 40.33
CA ASP A 56 38.48 -34.99 39.28
C ASP A 56 37.47 -36.17 39.28
N TYR A 57 36.50 -36.17 40.19
CA TYR A 57 35.36 -37.09 40.18
C TYR A 57 34.16 -36.43 39.51
N CYS A 58 33.38 -37.20 38.75
CA CYS A 58 32.15 -36.74 38.12
C CYS A 58 31.00 -37.68 38.43
N THR A 59 29.83 -37.12 38.71
CA THR A 59 28.58 -37.86 38.93
C THR A 59 27.49 -37.34 38.02
N LEU A 60 26.57 -38.21 37.61
CA LEU A 60 25.42 -37.82 36.80
C LEU A 60 24.23 -37.52 37.70
N THR A 61 23.44 -36.52 37.30
CA THR A 61 22.12 -36.31 37.89
C THR A 61 21.18 -37.47 37.58
N ASN A 62 20.39 -37.84 38.59
CA ASN A 62 19.36 -38.88 38.46
C ASN A 62 18.11 -38.36 37.70
N SER A 63 17.05 -39.18 37.64
CA SER A 63 15.77 -38.81 37.00
C SER A 63 15.06 -37.61 37.63
N SER A 64 15.38 -37.26 38.88
CA SER A 64 14.87 -36.06 39.56
C SER A 64 15.80 -34.84 39.39
N GLY A 65 16.84 -34.93 38.56
CA GLY A 65 17.79 -33.83 38.32
C GLY A 65 18.76 -33.59 39.48
N VAL A 66 18.94 -34.56 40.36
CA VAL A 66 19.72 -34.40 41.61
C VAL A 66 21.04 -35.16 41.52
N ALA A 67 22.11 -34.51 41.97
CA ALA A 67 23.42 -35.10 42.21
C ALA A 67 23.86 -34.86 43.66
N LYS A 68 24.48 -35.87 44.28
CA LYS A 68 25.08 -35.75 45.62
C LYS A 68 26.57 -35.53 45.49
N VAL A 69 27.09 -34.51 46.17
CA VAL A 69 28.50 -34.11 46.15
C VAL A 69 28.96 -33.76 47.57
N PRO A 70 30.26 -33.79 47.90
CA PRO A 70 30.73 -33.35 49.21
C PRO A 70 30.49 -31.85 49.41
N GLN A 71 30.01 -31.46 50.59
CA GLN A 71 29.81 -30.05 50.93
C GLN A 71 31.16 -29.31 51.05
N GLY A 72 31.16 -28.03 50.69
CA GLY A 72 32.31 -27.12 50.79
C GLY A 72 33.26 -27.17 49.59
N LEU A 73 33.05 -28.05 48.62
CA LEU A 73 33.92 -28.18 47.45
C LEU A 73 33.46 -27.32 46.26
N PRO A 74 34.40 -26.82 45.43
CA PRO A 74 34.06 -26.23 44.15
C PRO A 74 33.52 -27.31 43.22
N ILE A 75 32.39 -27.04 42.60
CA ILE A 75 31.73 -27.92 41.65
C ILE A 75 31.63 -27.25 40.28
N GLU A 76 31.75 -28.08 39.26
CA GLU A 76 31.58 -27.71 37.86
C GLU A 76 30.47 -28.57 37.26
N ILE A 77 29.52 -27.94 36.57
CA ILE A 77 28.35 -28.60 36.01
C ILE A 77 28.41 -28.52 34.50
N TYR A 78 28.32 -29.67 33.86
CA TYR A 78 28.40 -29.85 32.42
C TYR A 78 27.06 -30.39 31.89
N ILE A 79 26.59 -29.79 30.79
CA ILE A 79 25.46 -30.30 30.00
C ILE A 79 26.02 -30.77 28.66
N GLY A 80 25.91 -32.08 28.41
CA GLY A 80 26.75 -32.73 27.41
C GLY A 80 28.22 -32.60 27.81
N ASP A 81 29.05 -32.05 26.91
CA ASP A 81 30.46 -31.79 27.20
C ASP A 81 30.77 -30.32 27.55
N LEU A 82 29.78 -29.41 27.57
CA LEU A 82 29.97 -27.98 27.82
C LEU A 82 29.81 -27.63 29.29
N LEU A 83 30.80 -26.96 29.90
CA LEU A 83 30.66 -26.37 31.25
C LEU A 83 29.64 -25.23 31.20
N VAL A 84 28.57 -25.32 31.98
CA VAL A 84 27.50 -24.30 32.03
C VAL A 84 27.40 -23.61 33.38
N TRP A 85 27.90 -24.23 34.45
CA TRP A 85 27.83 -23.66 35.79
C TRP A 85 29.08 -23.95 36.61
N LYS A 86 29.50 -22.98 37.43
CA LYS A 86 30.54 -23.17 38.46
C LYS A 86 30.11 -22.52 39.76
N THR A 87 30.19 -23.26 40.87
CA THR A 87 29.84 -22.77 42.21
C THR A 87 30.56 -23.58 43.30
N TYR A 88 30.30 -23.29 44.56
CA TYR A 88 30.66 -24.14 45.69
C TYR A 88 29.42 -24.88 46.18
N ALA A 89 29.59 -26.14 46.61
CA ALA A 89 28.52 -26.94 47.18
C ALA A 89 28.23 -26.48 48.61
N THR A 90 27.10 -25.81 48.87
CA THR A 90 26.81 -25.19 50.19
C THR A 90 25.85 -25.99 51.06
N GLY A 91 25.16 -26.99 50.50
CA GLY A 91 24.27 -27.90 51.21
C GLY A 91 23.09 -28.32 50.34
N TYR A 92 22.26 -27.37 49.92
CA TYR A 92 21.25 -27.57 48.89
C TYR A 92 21.35 -26.45 47.86
N ASP A 93 21.88 -26.76 46.68
CA ASP A 93 22.13 -25.80 45.62
C ASP A 93 21.17 -26.05 44.46
N LEU A 94 20.28 -25.08 44.20
CA LEU A 94 19.39 -25.09 43.04
C LEU A 94 20.07 -24.38 41.87
N VAL A 95 20.34 -25.13 40.82
CA VAL A 95 20.98 -24.65 39.59
C VAL A 95 19.95 -24.61 38.48
N THR A 96 19.78 -23.44 37.88
CA THR A 96 18.84 -23.25 36.77
C THR A 96 19.60 -23.12 35.45
N ILE A 97 19.31 -24.00 34.50
CA ILE A 97 19.87 -23.98 33.16
C ILE A 97 18.81 -23.48 32.18
N ARG A 98 19.18 -22.51 31.35
CA ARG A 98 18.34 -22.01 30.25
C ARG A 98 18.81 -22.61 28.94
N TYR A 99 17.88 -23.07 28.11
CA TYR A 99 18.22 -23.51 26.75
C TYR A 99 17.87 -22.41 25.74
N ILE A 100 18.87 -21.98 24.99
CA ILE A 100 18.67 -21.06 23.87
C ILE A 100 18.42 -21.91 22.64
N HIS A 101 17.19 -21.82 22.12
CA HIS A 101 16.77 -22.50 20.89
C HIS A 101 16.80 -21.57 19.67
N TYR A 102 16.56 -20.28 19.91
CA TYR A 102 16.45 -19.26 18.88
C TYR A 102 17.36 -18.08 19.25
N LEU A 103 18.00 -17.51 18.23
CA LEU A 103 18.73 -16.26 18.34
C LEU A 103 17.74 -15.10 18.15
N ASP A 104 17.84 -14.08 18.99
CA ASP A 104 17.02 -12.88 18.88
C ASP A 104 17.64 -11.92 17.85
N ILE A 105 17.50 -12.27 16.57
CA ILE A 105 18.01 -11.49 15.44
C ILE A 105 16.83 -10.84 14.72
N LEU A 106 16.79 -9.52 14.78
CA LEU A 106 15.73 -8.68 14.21
C LEU A 106 16.28 -7.78 13.10
N PRO A 107 15.47 -7.30 12.15
CA PRO A 107 14.04 -7.55 11.95
C PRO A 107 13.74 -8.67 10.94
N ILE A 108 14.77 -9.30 10.36
CA ILE A 108 14.64 -10.33 9.33
C ILE A 108 15.35 -11.60 9.83
N ASN A 109 14.76 -12.76 9.54
CA ASN A 109 15.36 -14.05 9.83
C ASN A 109 16.71 -14.21 9.11
N THR A 110 17.67 -14.82 9.78
CA THR A 110 19.02 -15.06 9.24
C THR A 110 19.42 -16.51 9.35
N SER A 111 20.45 -16.90 8.60
CA SER A 111 21.09 -18.21 8.74
C SER A 111 22.61 -18.07 8.82
N GLY A 112 23.26 -19.06 9.43
CA GLY A 112 24.70 -19.04 9.65
C GLY A 112 25.15 -20.01 10.73
N PHE A 113 26.12 -19.59 11.54
CA PHE A 113 26.58 -20.38 12.69
C PHE A 113 27.08 -19.48 13.82
N ILE A 114 26.98 -19.96 15.05
CA ILE A 114 27.64 -19.34 16.20
C ILE A 114 28.89 -20.13 16.57
N VAL A 115 29.88 -19.43 17.10
CA VAL A 115 31.10 -20.02 17.67
C VAL A 115 31.23 -19.57 19.11
N ILE A 116 31.12 -20.52 20.03
CA ILE A 116 31.39 -20.29 21.45
C ILE A 116 32.90 -20.40 21.62
N LYS A 117 33.53 -19.29 22.01
CA LYS A 117 34.99 -19.18 22.06
C LYS A 117 35.51 -19.68 23.40
N MET A 118 36.59 -20.46 23.36
CA MET A 118 37.28 -20.94 24.57
C MET A 118 36.33 -21.63 25.57
N ALA A 119 35.43 -22.46 25.07
CA ALA A 119 34.53 -23.23 25.92
C ALA A 119 35.30 -24.31 26.68
N LYS A 120 35.12 -24.39 28.00
CA LYS A 120 35.72 -25.48 28.79
C LYS A 120 34.90 -26.74 28.58
N LEU A 121 35.57 -27.79 28.10
CA LEU A 121 34.99 -29.10 27.88
C LEU A 121 35.14 -29.98 29.12
N ARG A 122 34.28 -31.01 29.25
CA ARG A 122 34.30 -31.96 30.38
C ARG A 122 35.65 -32.64 30.59
N ASN A 123 36.44 -32.84 29.54
CA ASN A 123 37.79 -33.40 29.63
C ASN A 123 38.86 -32.40 30.14
N GLY A 124 38.44 -31.19 30.55
CA GLY A 124 39.33 -30.12 31.02
C GLY A 124 39.98 -29.28 29.93
N THR A 125 39.83 -29.66 28.65
CA THR A 125 40.37 -28.90 27.51
C THR A 125 39.50 -27.69 27.16
N TYR A 126 40.08 -26.73 26.45
CA TYR A 126 39.38 -25.57 25.92
C TYR A 126 39.28 -25.68 24.40
N ALA A 127 38.07 -25.50 23.87
CA ALA A 127 37.83 -25.58 22.44
C ALA A 127 36.79 -24.55 21.99
N ASP A 128 36.83 -24.24 20.70
CA ASP A 128 35.78 -23.46 20.07
C ASP A 128 34.65 -24.40 19.62
N ILE A 129 33.42 -24.12 20.04
CA ILE A 129 32.25 -24.95 19.70
C ILE A 129 31.44 -24.23 18.64
N LYS A 130 31.31 -24.85 17.46
CA LYS A 130 30.53 -24.32 16.34
C LYS A 130 29.12 -24.93 16.31
N ILE A 131 28.09 -24.09 16.32
CA ILE A 131 26.68 -24.50 16.27
C ILE A 131 26.00 -23.80 15.08
N PRO A 132 25.60 -24.53 14.02
CA PRO A 132 24.83 -23.96 12.91
C PRO A 132 23.42 -23.52 13.32
N TYR A 133 22.88 -22.52 12.63
CA TYR A 133 21.51 -22.07 12.77
C TYR A 133 20.88 -21.70 11.42
N ALA A 134 19.56 -21.86 11.31
CA ALA A 134 18.79 -21.50 10.13
C ALA A 134 17.47 -20.83 10.55
N GLU A 135 17.10 -19.75 9.87
CA GLU A 135 15.96 -18.92 10.24
C GLU A 135 15.94 -18.56 11.75
N ASN A 136 17.09 -18.11 12.25
CA ASN A 136 17.36 -17.82 13.66
C ASN A 136 17.26 -19.01 14.63
N LYS A 137 16.94 -20.22 14.16
CA LYS A 137 16.82 -21.43 14.99
C LYS A 137 18.14 -22.19 15.02
N LEU A 138 18.67 -22.46 16.21
CA LEU A 138 19.86 -23.29 16.39
C LEU A 138 19.55 -24.75 16.06
N THR A 139 20.50 -25.42 15.41
CA THR A 139 20.41 -26.87 15.13
C THR A 139 20.38 -27.70 16.41
N HIS A 140 21.09 -27.26 17.45
CA HIS A 140 21.11 -27.86 18.77
C HIS A 140 20.88 -26.76 19.82
N PRO A 141 20.03 -26.99 20.83
CA PRO A 141 19.82 -26.02 21.90
C PRO A 141 21.13 -25.75 22.65
N LEU A 142 21.45 -24.48 22.87
CA LEU A 142 22.62 -24.08 23.64
C LEU A 142 22.24 -23.98 25.13
N PRO A 143 22.78 -24.84 26.01
CA PRO A 143 22.57 -24.71 27.44
C PRO A 143 23.39 -23.55 28.00
N VAL A 144 22.73 -22.69 28.77
CA VAL A 144 23.31 -21.49 29.39
C VAL A 144 23.01 -21.53 30.89
N GLY A 145 24.07 -21.51 31.68
CA GLY A 145 24.04 -21.30 33.13
C GLY A 145 24.89 -20.09 33.50
N ASN A 146 25.46 -20.05 34.71
CA ASN A 146 26.19 -18.86 35.19
C ASN A 146 27.54 -18.57 34.49
N ILE A 147 27.99 -19.44 33.58
CA ILE A 147 29.20 -19.18 32.80
C ILE A 147 28.87 -18.30 31.59
N ASN A 148 29.57 -17.18 31.47
CA ASN A 148 29.39 -16.25 30.36
C ASN A 148 30.52 -16.38 29.32
N TYR A 149 30.34 -17.26 28.33
CA TYR A 149 31.31 -17.39 27.24
C TYR A 149 31.22 -16.24 26.23
N PRO A 150 32.37 -15.81 25.66
CA PRO A 150 32.38 -15.01 24.45
C PRO A 150 31.83 -15.83 23.27
N VAL A 151 31.01 -15.19 22.44
CA VAL A 151 30.38 -15.80 21.27
C VAL A 151 30.62 -14.94 20.04
N GLU A 152 30.94 -15.58 18.94
CA GLU A 152 30.98 -14.96 17.62
C GLU A 152 29.82 -15.51 16.79
N VAL A 153 28.90 -14.64 16.36
CA VAL A 153 27.79 -14.99 15.48
C VAL A 153 28.19 -14.66 14.04
N TYR A 154 28.27 -15.69 13.21
CA TYR A 154 28.59 -15.58 11.78
C TYR A 154 27.29 -15.65 11.00
N ILE A 155 26.87 -14.50 10.46
CA ILE A 155 25.68 -14.37 9.62
C ILE A 155 26.11 -14.57 8.17
N THR A 156 25.55 -15.58 7.50
CA THR A 156 25.87 -15.90 6.09
C THR A 156 24.71 -15.63 5.15
N ASP A 157 23.47 -15.63 5.66
CA ASP A 157 22.25 -15.38 4.89
C ASP A 157 21.30 -14.45 5.67
N ILE A 158 20.65 -13.53 4.97
CA ILE A 158 19.61 -12.65 5.53
C ILE A 158 18.37 -12.71 4.65
N GLY A 159 17.29 -13.30 5.18
CA GLY A 159 16.01 -13.38 4.49
C GLY A 159 16.04 -14.17 3.17
N GLY A 160 16.97 -15.12 3.03
CA GLY A 160 17.20 -15.86 1.79
C GLY A 160 18.15 -15.18 0.80
N VAL A 161 18.88 -14.14 1.24
CA VAL A 161 19.98 -13.54 0.48
C VAL A 161 21.30 -13.95 1.10
N GLU A 162 22.08 -14.72 0.34
CA GLU A 162 23.45 -15.05 0.71
C GLU A 162 24.33 -13.79 0.68
N LEU A 163 25.06 -13.59 1.76
CA LEU A 163 26.06 -12.53 1.86
C LEU A 163 27.35 -12.97 1.15
N PRO A 164 28.02 -12.07 0.43
CA PRO A 164 29.28 -12.42 -0.24
C PRO A 164 30.38 -12.82 0.75
N ASN A 165 30.34 -12.26 1.95
CA ASN A 165 31.19 -12.63 3.09
C ASN A 165 30.34 -12.73 4.34
N ALA A 166 30.68 -13.68 5.22
CA ALA A 166 30.02 -13.79 6.52
C ALA A 166 30.24 -12.51 7.34
N SER A 167 29.16 -11.97 7.91
CA SER A 167 29.23 -10.86 8.84
C SER A 167 29.39 -11.40 10.26
N ILE A 168 30.42 -10.93 10.97
CA ILE A 168 30.78 -11.43 12.30
C ILE A 168 30.32 -10.44 13.35
N VAL A 169 29.49 -10.89 14.29
CA VAL A 169 29.01 -10.10 15.42
C VAL A 169 29.52 -10.73 16.72
N LYS A 170 30.30 -9.97 17.49
CA LYS A 170 30.82 -10.41 18.78
C LYS A 170 29.80 -10.13 19.89
N ARG A 171 29.52 -11.15 20.69
CA ARG A 171 28.49 -11.19 21.74
C ARG A 171 28.92 -12.08 22.89
N THR A 172 28.04 -12.28 23.85
CA THR A 172 28.21 -13.25 24.93
C THR A 172 26.99 -14.16 25.01
N VAL A 173 27.08 -15.34 25.64
CA VAL A 173 25.94 -16.27 25.72
C VAL A 173 24.71 -15.68 26.44
N TRP A 174 24.91 -14.64 27.27
CA TRP A 174 23.84 -13.93 27.96
C TRP A 174 23.26 -12.74 27.17
N ASP A 175 23.94 -12.29 26.13
CA ASP A 175 23.48 -11.21 25.23
C ASP A 175 23.74 -11.62 23.78
N LEU A 176 22.84 -12.44 23.24
CA LEU A 176 22.87 -12.89 21.84
C LEU A 176 21.95 -12.07 20.93
N SER A 177 21.44 -10.93 21.43
CA SER A 177 20.55 -10.07 20.66
C SER A 177 21.31 -9.33 19.55
N ILE A 178 20.75 -9.33 18.34
CA ILE A 178 21.34 -8.68 17.18
C ILE A 178 20.26 -7.91 16.42
N ASP A 179 20.43 -6.59 16.35
CA ASP A 179 19.66 -5.74 15.46
C ASP A 179 20.44 -5.52 14.17
N LEU A 180 19.97 -6.13 13.08
CA LEU A 180 20.56 -6.05 11.74
C LEU A 180 20.60 -4.62 11.19
N GLU A 181 19.66 -3.76 11.60
CA GLU A 181 19.61 -2.35 11.20
C GLU A 181 20.77 -1.59 11.86
N SER A 182 20.97 -1.81 13.15
CA SER A 182 22.05 -1.18 13.92
C SER A 182 23.47 -1.54 13.42
N ILE A 183 23.66 -2.75 12.90
CA ILE A 183 24.95 -3.22 12.35
C ILE A 183 25.08 -2.97 10.85
N GLY A 184 24.09 -2.32 10.22
CA GLY A 184 24.14 -1.88 8.83
C GLY A 184 24.04 -3.00 7.78
N LEU A 185 23.51 -4.16 8.15
CA LEU A 185 23.26 -5.26 7.20
C LEU A 185 21.91 -5.13 6.49
N VAL A 186 20.95 -4.45 7.13
CA VAL A 186 19.66 -4.09 6.53
C VAL A 186 19.40 -2.60 6.71
N ALA A 187 18.64 -2.01 5.79
CA ALA A 187 18.16 -0.65 5.90
C ALA A 187 16.64 -0.62 5.93
N ARG A 188 16.05 0.02 6.94
CA ARG A 188 14.61 0.26 6.97
C ARG A 188 14.25 1.30 5.92
N CYS A 189 13.28 0.95 5.08
CA CYS A 189 12.89 1.75 3.95
C CYS A 189 11.39 1.98 3.90
N ARG A 190 10.98 3.26 4.00
CA ARG A 190 9.58 3.66 3.85
C ARG A 190 9.36 4.27 2.48
N ILE A 191 8.41 3.72 1.74
CA ILE A 191 8.09 4.16 0.38
C ILE A 191 6.61 4.51 0.37
N SER A 192 6.27 5.62 -0.27
CA SER A 192 4.89 6.06 -0.41
C SER A 192 4.63 6.53 -1.83
N ALA A 193 3.37 6.56 -2.23
CA ALA A 193 2.94 7.01 -3.54
C ALA A 193 1.71 7.90 -3.42
N LYS A 194 1.58 8.85 -4.33
CA LYS A 194 0.39 9.71 -4.45
C LYS A 194 -0.58 9.17 -5.50
N PRO A 195 -1.87 9.52 -5.44
CA PRO A 195 -2.79 9.29 -6.55
C PRO A 195 -2.18 9.78 -7.87
N PRO A 196 -2.37 9.05 -8.98
CA PRO A 196 -3.26 7.89 -9.17
C PRO A 196 -2.69 6.52 -8.80
N ALA A 197 -1.62 6.44 -7.99
CA ALA A 197 -1.17 5.17 -7.45
C ALA A 197 -2.24 4.52 -6.55
N THR A 198 -2.31 3.19 -6.59
CA THR A 198 -3.28 2.40 -5.82
C THR A 198 -2.59 1.43 -4.87
N ARG A 199 -1.51 0.78 -5.33
CA ARG A 199 -0.78 -0.22 -4.56
C ARG A 199 0.69 -0.20 -4.92
N ILE A 200 1.54 -0.45 -3.92
CA ILE A 200 2.97 -0.65 -4.07
C ILE A 200 3.27 -2.11 -3.76
N LEU A 201 4.05 -2.74 -4.64
CA LEU A 201 4.51 -4.11 -4.53
C LEU A 201 6.04 -4.10 -4.56
N ILE A 202 6.68 -4.73 -3.59
CA ILE A 202 8.14 -4.89 -3.56
C ILE A 202 8.47 -6.36 -3.72
N TYR A 203 9.31 -6.65 -4.70
CA TYR A 203 9.78 -7.98 -5.03
C TYR A 203 11.26 -8.12 -4.73
N GLN A 204 11.64 -9.33 -4.31
CA GLN A 204 13.02 -9.79 -4.24
C GLN A 204 13.10 -11.05 -5.11
N GLY A 205 13.79 -10.95 -6.26
CA GLY A 205 13.66 -11.94 -7.33
C GLY A 205 12.19 -12.10 -7.76
N ASN A 206 11.67 -13.33 -7.71
CA ASN A 206 10.29 -13.66 -8.07
C ASN A 206 9.31 -13.66 -6.88
N ARG A 207 9.80 -13.41 -5.66
CA ARG A 207 8.98 -13.44 -4.43
C ARG A 207 8.50 -12.04 -4.08
N THR A 208 7.20 -11.89 -3.82
CA THR A 208 6.67 -10.67 -3.20
C THR A 208 7.17 -10.59 -1.76
N LEU A 209 8.01 -9.60 -1.47
CA LEU A 209 8.55 -9.35 -0.13
C LEU A 209 7.51 -8.63 0.74
N THR A 210 6.86 -7.62 0.17
CA THR A 210 5.80 -6.86 0.86
C THR A 210 4.89 -6.15 -0.13
N SER A 211 3.71 -5.76 0.35
CA SER A 211 2.74 -4.99 -0.42
C SER A 211 1.98 -4.03 0.48
N GLY A 212 1.57 -2.88 -0.06
CA GLY A 212 0.80 -1.91 0.71
C GLY A 212 -0.03 -0.98 -0.16
N ILE A 213 -1.09 -0.43 0.43
CA ILE A 213 -1.98 0.53 -0.24
C ILE A 213 -1.32 1.89 -0.12
N VAL A 214 -0.78 2.39 -1.24
CA VAL A 214 -0.06 3.68 -1.37
C VAL A 214 1.11 3.96 -0.42
N ASN A 215 1.36 3.12 0.58
CA ASN A 215 2.51 3.18 1.47
C ASN A 215 3.01 1.77 1.80
N VAL A 216 4.31 1.62 2.01
CA VAL A 216 4.92 0.36 2.40
C VAL A 216 6.19 0.64 3.19
N THR A 217 6.43 -0.16 4.22
CA THR A 217 7.71 -0.22 4.94
C THR A 217 8.34 -1.57 4.66
N VAL A 218 9.61 -1.57 4.28
CA VAL A 218 10.37 -2.77 3.92
C VAL A 218 11.78 -2.67 4.48
N PHE A 219 12.36 -3.79 4.89
CA PHE A 219 13.77 -3.85 5.25
C PHE A 219 14.56 -4.37 4.04
N LEU A 220 15.48 -3.56 3.55
CA LEU A 220 16.31 -3.87 2.38
C LEU A 220 17.65 -4.42 2.85
N THR A 221 17.91 -5.70 2.62
CA THR A 221 19.22 -6.33 2.78
C THR A 221 20.23 -5.74 1.80
N LYS A 222 21.42 -5.40 2.30
CA LYS A 222 22.53 -4.87 1.49
C LYS A 222 23.00 -5.92 0.46
N GLY A 223 23.23 -5.49 -0.77
CA GLY A 223 23.69 -6.36 -1.87
C GLY A 223 22.59 -7.16 -2.56
N ALA A 224 21.37 -7.15 -2.04
CA ALA A 224 20.22 -7.77 -2.70
C ALA A 224 19.65 -6.88 -3.81
N THR A 225 19.06 -7.51 -4.83
CA THR A 225 18.34 -6.82 -5.91
C THR A 225 16.84 -6.83 -5.64
N TYR A 226 16.21 -5.67 -5.80
CA TYR A 226 14.78 -5.49 -5.56
C TYR A 226 14.12 -4.83 -6.76
N LEU A 227 12.88 -5.24 -7.03
CA LEU A 227 12.02 -4.61 -8.02
C LEU A 227 10.77 -4.06 -7.32
N GLY A 228 10.57 -2.76 -7.41
CA GLY A 228 9.34 -2.11 -7.02
C GLY A 228 8.38 -2.00 -8.20
N VAL A 229 7.09 -2.27 -7.96
CA VAL A 229 6.01 -2.03 -8.92
C VAL A 229 4.91 -1.23 -8.25
N VAL A 230 4.54 -0.10 -8.84
CA VAL A 230 3.36 0.67 -8.45
C VAL A 230 2.23 0.37 -9.42
N GLU A 231 1.14 -0.15 -8.90
CA GLU A 231 -0.11 -0.32 -9.63
C GLU A 231 -0.90 0.99 -9.58
N THR A 232 -1.49 1.41 -10.70
CA THR A 232 -2.10 2.73 -10.84
C THR A 232 -3.52 2.65 -11.43
N GLN A 233 -4.29 3.71 -11.26
CA GLN A 233 -5.58 3.89 -11.96
C GLN A 233 -5.41 4.39 -13.40
N VAL A 234 -4.18 4.62 -13.85
CA VAL A 234 -3.91 5.13 -15.19
C VAL A 234 -4.21 4.04 -16.21
N ILE A 235 -5.00 4.38 -17.23
CA ILE A 235 -5.43 3.45 -18.27
C ILE A 235 -4.64 3.75 -19.55
N LEU A 236 -4.02 2.73 -20.13
CA LEU A 236 -3.34 2.81 -21.41
C LEU A 236 -4.35 2.81 -22.58
N PRO A 237 -3.98 3.25 -23.79
CA PRO A 237 -4.91 3.26 -24.94
C PRO A 237 -5.54 1.91 -25.27
N ASN A 238 -4.85 0.81 -24.96
CA ASN A 238 -5.35 -0.56 -25.11
C ASN A 238 -6.33 -1.01 -23.99
N GLY A 239 -6.65 -0.15 -23.03
CA GLY A 239 -7.54 -0.42 -21.90
C GLY A 239 -6.91 -1.09 -20.69
N THR A 240 -5.63 -1.48 -20.77
CA THR A 240 -4.90 -2.08 -19.64
C THR A 240 -4.44 -1.03 -18.64
N ALA A 241 -4.30 -1.42 -17.37
CA ALA A 241 -3.79 -0.53 -16.32
C ALA A 241 -2.27 -0.37 -16.44
N TYR A 242 -1.79 0.87 -16.35
CA TYR A 242 -0.36 1.16 -16.32
C TYR A 242 0.24 0.76 -14.98
N LYS A 243 1.42 0.13 -15.04
CA LYS A 243 2.24 -0.22 -13.88
C LYS A 243 3.60 0.45 -14.00
N ALA A 244 4.00 1.21 -12.99
CA ALA A 244 5.30 1.86 -12.97
C ALA A 244 6.31 0.98 -12.21
N LYS A 245 7.43 0.67 -12.86
CA LYS A 245 8.54 -0.05 -12.22
C LYS A 245 9.54 0.94 -11.63
N PHE A 246 10.13 0.61 -10.49
CA PHE A 246 11.15 1.44 -9.83
C PHE A 246 12.11 0.58 -9.01
N HIS A 247 13.27 1.14 -8.66
CA HIS A 247 14.19 0.52 -7.72
C HIS A 247 13.89 1.04 -6.29
N PRO A 248 13.57 0.17 -5.32
CA PRO A 248 13.18 0.61 -3.98
C PRO A 248 14.24 1.46 -3.26
N GLY A 249 15.52 1.20 -3.51
CA GLY A 249 16.63 1.98 -2.95
C GLY A 249 16.58 3.47 -3.33
N ASP A 250 16.18 3.78 -4.58
CA ASP A 250 16.15 5.16 -5.11
C ASP A 250 15.00 5.99 -4.53
N TYR A 251 13.98 5.32 -4.00
CA TYR A 251 12.75 5.91 -3.47
C TYR A 251 12.62 5.77 -1.95
N CYS A 252 13.71 5.40 -1.28
CA CYS A 252 13.72 5.23 0.16
C CYS A 252 13.50 6.57 0.89
N GLY A 253 12.44 6.64 1.70
CA GLY A 253 12.01 7.88 2.36
C GLY A 253 11.38 8.91 1.41
N ARG A 254 11.10 8.53 0.15
CA ARG A 254 10.55 9.42 -0.88
C ARG A 254 9.12 9.05 -1.26
N ILE A 255 8.47 10.00 -1.93
CA ILE A 255 7.12 9.84 -2.48
C ILE A 255 7.24 9.60 -3.98
N ILE A 256 6.64 8.51 -4.46
CA ILE A 256 6.49 8.20 -5.87
C ILE A 256 5.32 9.02 -6.41
N THR A 257 5.60 9.79 -7.46
CA THR A 257 4.58 10.51 -8.23
C THR A 257 4.50 9.87 -9.60
N ILE A 258 3.30 9.41 -9.96
CA ILE A 258 3.04 8.86 -11.29
C ILE A 258 2.78 10.03 -12.24
N ASN A 259 3.52 10.09 -13.34
CA ASN A 259 3.28 11.08 -14.38
C ASN A 259 2.00 10.71 -15.15
N ALA A 260 0.89 11.34 -14.80
CA ALA A 260 -0.43 11.06 -15.34
C ALA A 260 -1.30 12.32 -15.39
N THR A 261 -2.22 12.37 -16.35
CA THR A 261 -3.21 13.42 -16.50
C THR A 261 -4.57 12.92 -16.04
N ARG A 262 -5.28 13.73 -15.24
CA ARG A 262 -6.71 13.56 -15.00
C ARG A 262 -7.48 14.08 -16.22
N LEU A 263 -8.03 13.18 -17.02
CA LEU A 263 -8.76 13.50 -18.24
C LEU A 263 -10.26 13.41 -17.98
N VAL A 264 -10.95 14.51 -18.28
CA VAL A 264 -12.41 14.56 -18.31
C VAL A 264 -12.88 14.75 -19.75
N VAL A 265 -13.74 13.86 -20.25
CA VAL A 265 -14.37 14.00 -21.57
C VAL A 265 -15.86 14.17 -21.39
N ARG A 266 -16.40 15.21 -22.01
CA ARG A 266 -17.82 15.56 -22.01
C ARG A 266 -18.36 15.59 -23.42
N ALA A 267 -19.58 15.11 -23.61
CA ALA A 267 -20.27 15.22 -24.87
C ALA A 267 -21.38 16.28 -24.77
N ILE A 268 -21.35 17.25 -25.68
CA ILE A 268 -22.42 18.25 -25.81
C ILE A 268 -23.11 18.11 -27.15
N ASP A 269 -24.38 18.48 -27.18
CA ASP A 269 -25.15 18.54 -28.41
C ASP A 269 -24.96 19.88 -29.13
N SER A 270 -25.56 20.04 -30.32
CA SER A 270 -25.47 21.29 -31.08
C SER A 270 -26.15 22.48 -30.40
N PHE A 271 -26.92 22.25 -29.33
CA PHE A 271 -27.56 23.30 -28.53
C PHE A 271 -26.71 23.71 -27.31
N GLY A 272 -25.52 23.11 -27.15
CA GLY A 272 -24.62 23.36 -26.03
C GLY A 272 -25.02 22.62 -24.74
N VAL A 273 -25.97 21.68 -24.81
CA VAL A 273 -26.43 20.93 -23.65
C VAL A 273 -25.51 19.73 -23.42
N LEU A 274 -25.04 19.56 -22.18
CA LEU A 274 -24.31 18.36 -21.75
C LEU A 274 -25.25 17.16 -21.77
N ARG A 275 -24.93 16.16 -22.59
CA ARG A 275 -25.75 14.97 -22.77
C ARG A 275 -25.31 13.88 -21.81
N THR A 276 -26.19 13.51 -20.88
CA THR A 276 -25.93 12.46 -19.89
C THR A 276 -26.37 11.07 -20.35
N ASP A 277 -27.23 11.01 -21.37
CA ASP A 277 -27.80 9.82 -21.98
C ASP A 277 -26.87 9.13 -22.99
N TRP A 278 -25.95 9.90 -23.59
CA TRP A 278 -24.99 9.42 -24.57
C TRP A 278 -23.86 8.59 -23.96
N THR A 279 -23.27 7.70 -24.75
CA THR A 279 -22.18 6.82 -24.31
C THR A 279 -20.84 7.29 -24.85
N ILE A 280 -19.87 7.50 -23.97
CA ILE A 280 -18.49 7.84 -24.34
C ILE A 280 -17.64 6.58 -24.17
N TYR A 281 -17.02 6.14 -25.26
CA TYR A 281 -16.05 5.05 -25.27
C TYR A 281 -14.64 5.61 -25.31
N ILE A 282 -13.80 5.25 -24.35
CA ILE A 282 -12.38 5.61 -24.33
C ILE A 282 -11.58 4.48 -23.69
N ALA A 283 -10.46 4.11 -24.31
CA ALA A 283 -9.57 3.03 -23.85
C ALA A 283 -10.33 1.72 -23.53
N GLY A 284 -11.26 1.33 -24.40
CA GLY A 284 -12.07 0.11 -24.24
C GLY A 284 -13.13 0.16 -23.14
N ARG A 285 -13.32 1.30 -22.44
CA ARG A 285 -14.35 1.49 -21.41
C ARG A 285 -15.48 2.37 -21.90
N ALA A 286 -16.69 2.10 -21.43
CA ALA A 286 -17.89 2.88 -21.73
C ALA A 286 -18.31 3.70 -20.51
N PHE A 287 -18.63 4.97 -20.74
CA PHE A 287 -19.09 5.93 -19.72
C PHE A 287 -20.39 6.57 -20.18
N LYS A 288 -21.29 6.89 -19.26
CA LYS A 288 -22.53 7.62 -19.57
C LYS A 288 -22.35 9.10 -19.27
N GLY A 289 -22.53 9.92 -20.30
CA GLY A 289 -22.49 11.37 -20.25
C GLY A 289 -21.12 12.04 -20.10
N GLN A 290 -20.36 11.62 -19.09
CA GLN A 290 -19.01 12.12 -18.82
C GLN A 290 -18.08 10.93 -18.56
N ALA A 291 -16.93 10.92 -19.23
CA ALA A 291 -15.83 10.03 -18.89
C ALA A 291 -14.82 10.78 -18.02
N GLU A 292 -14.42 10.18 -16.91
CA GLU A 292 -13.33 10.68 -16.07
C GLU A 292 -12.38 9.54 -15.75
N LEU A 293 -11.11 9.73 -16.11
CA LEU A 293 -10.07 8.72 -15.92
C LEU A 293 -8.68 9.35 -15.85
N TRP A 294 -7.72 8.56 -15.38
CA TRP A 294 -6.31 8.91 -15.46
C TRP A 294 -5.69 8.32 -16.74
N VAL A 295 -4.93 9.13 -17.47
CA VAL A 295 -4.27 8.76 -18.72
C VAL A 295 -2.80 9.16 -18.70
N LEU A 296 -2.00 8.57 -19.59
CA LEU A 296 -0.62 9.03 -19.77
C LEU A 296 -0.59 10.33 -20.58
N PRO A 297 0.22 11.32 -20.17
CA PRO A 297 0.38 12.55 -20.94
C PRO A 297 1.11 12.26 -22.26
N HIS A 298 0.80 13.06 -23.28
CA HIS A 298 1.36 13.00 -24.64
C HIS A 298 1.13 11.68 -25.39
N VAL A 299 0.21 10.84 -24.90
CA VAL A 299 -0.22 9.62 -25.57
C VAL A 299 -1.57 9.86 -26.26
N VAL A 300 -1.74 9.30 -27.45
CA VAL A 300 -2.98 9.42 -28.24
C VAL A 300 -4.02 8.43 -27.74
N TYR A 301 -5.21 8.93 -27.42
CA TYR A 301 -6.38 8.12 -27.05
C TYR A 301 -7.48 8.29 -28.09
N SER A 302 -8.01 7.17 -28.59
CA SER A 302 -9.21 7.15 -29.42
C SER A 302 -10.46 7.23 -28.53
N VAL A 303 -11.33 8.18 -28.84
CA VAL A 303 -12.60 8.40 -28.15
C VAL A 303 -13.73 8.30 -29.16
N ALA A 304 -14.79 7.59 -28.80
CA ALA A 304 -16.01 7.55 -29.58
C ALA A 304 -17.20 7.98 -28.72
N VAL A 305 -17.98 8.94 -29.20
CA VAL A 305 -19.25 9.32 -28.59
C VAL A 305 -20.37 8.73 -29.42
N ASP A 306 -21.21 7.93 -28.78
CA ASP A 306 -22.38 7.29 -29.36
C ASP A 306 -23.66 7.92 -28.79
N ALA A 307 -24.36 8.64 -29.66
CA ALA A 307 -25.63 9.30 -29.37
C ALA A 307 -26.86 8.44 -29.72
N GLY A 308 -26.66 7.19 -30.17
CA GLY A 308 -27.71 6.28 -30.62
C GLY A 308 -28.17 6.50 -32.06
N PHE A 309 -28.18 7.74 -32.55
CA PHE A 309 -28.46 8.07 -33.95
C PHE A 309 -27.20 8.43 -34.76
N THR A 310 -26.08 8.69 -34.08
CA THR A 310 -24.79 8.98 -34.71
C THR A 310 -23.65 8.60 -33.78
N LYS A 311 -22.50 8.26 -34.37
CA LYS A 311 -21.26 7.94 -33.66
C LYS A 311 -20.14 8.84 -34.15
N LYS A 312 -19.55 9.63 -33.24
CA LYS A 312 -18.45 10.55 -33.54
C LYS A 312 -17.15 10.04 -32.93
N ASN A 313 -16.14 9.81 -33.77
CA ASN A 313 -14.82 9.38 -33.33
C ASN A 313 -13.85 10.57 -33.34
N VAL A 314 -13.05 10.72 -32.28
CA VAL A 314 -12.06 11.78 -32.10
C VAL A 314 -10.81 11.18 -31.46
N THR A 315 -9.64 11.72 -31.78
CA THR A 315 -8.39 11.41 -31.07
C THR A 315 -8.02 12.55 -30.15
N LEU A 316 -7.65 12.25 -28.91
CA LEU A 316 -7.26 13.22 -27.90
C LEU A 316 -5.82 12.95 -27.45
N VAL A 317 -5.09 14.02 -27.10
CA VAL A 317 -3.74 13.95 -26.52
C VAL A 317 -3.69 14.90 -25.34
N ALA A 318 -3.68 14.36 -24.13
CA ALA A 318 -3.64 15.17 -22.92
C ALA A 318 -2.20 15.57 -22.58
N SER A 319 -1.96 16.81 -22.14
CA SER A 319 -0.59 17.33 -21.88
C SER A 319 -0.40 17.93 -20.49
N HIS A 320 -1.47 18.44 -19.87
CA HIS A 320 -1.44 19.07 -18.56
C HIS A 320 -1.86 18.08 -17.46
N PRO A 321 -1.61 18.37 -16.16
CA PRO A 321 -1.99 17.47 -15.06
C PRO A 321 -3.49 17.20 -14.96
N SER A 322 -4.33 18.12 -15.44
CA SER A 322 -5.77 17.99 -15.49
C SER A 322 -6.30 18.68 -16.75
N GLU A 323 -7.10 17.99 -17.55
CA GLU A 323 -7.67 18.53 -18.79
C GLU A 323 -9.13 18.11 -18.97
N THR A 324 -9.92 18.98 -19.58
CA THR A 324 -11.31 18.69 -19.96
C THR A 324 -11.47 18.87 -21.47
N TYR A 325 -11.95 17.85 -22.16
CA TYR A 325 -12.28 17.89 -23.57
C TYR A 325 -13.79 17.84 -23.77
N ILE A 326 -14.27 18.74 -24.63
CA ILE A 326 -15.67 18.83 -24.99
C ILE A 326 -15.80 18.36 -26.44
N ILE A 327 -16.57 17.29 -26.63
CA ILE A 327 -16.89 16.74 -27.95
C ILE A 327 -18.30 17.17 -28.30
N VAL A 328 -18.42 18.04 -29.31
CA VAL A 328 -19.71 18.43 -29.87
C VAL A 328 -20.16 17.33 -30.82
N VAL A 329 -21.33 16.72 -30.59
CA VAL A 329 -21.97 15.83 -31.56
C VAL A 329 -23.13 16.58 -32.18
N GLU A 330 -23.14 16.63 -33.51
CA GLU A 330 -24.12 17.41 -34.21
C GLU A 330 -25.48 16.73 -34.21
N ASN A 331 -26.51 17.47 -33.80
CA ASN A 331 -27.89 17.01 -33.77
C ASN A 331 -28.86 18.14 -34.12
N ALA A 332 -30.09 17.74 -34.43
CA ALA A 332 -31.21 18.62 -34.68
C ALA A 332 -32.50 17.96 -34.18
N TYR A 333 -33.54 18.76 -33.98
CA TYR A 333 -34.85 18.28 -33.54
C TYR A 333 -35.91 18.54 -34.60
N ILE A 334 -36.82 17.58 -34.75
CA ILE A 334 -38.12 17.79 -35.37
C ILE A 334 -39.17 17.77 -34.27
N LEU A 335 -39.98 18.82 -34.19
CA LEU A 335 -41.17 18.88 -33.36
C LEU A 335 -42.39 18.63 -34.24
N PHE A 336 -43.13 17.57 -33.94
CA PHE A 336 -44.29 17.16 -34.72
C PHE A 336 -45.58 17.68 -34.09
N ASN A 337 -46.34 18.41 -34.90
CA ASN A 337 -47.68 18.88 -34.55
C ASN A 337 -48.69 18.13 -35.41
N TYR A 338 -49.50 17.28 -34.80
CA TYR A 338 -50.47 16.46 -35.51
C TYR A 338 -51.84 17.13 -35.51
N GLN A 339 -52.42 17.34 -36.68
CA GLN A 339 -53.81 17.79 -36.82
C GLN A 339 -54.81 16.63 -36.72
N GLN A 340 -54.35 15.41 -37.01
CA GLN A 340 -55.13 14.17 -36.98
C GLN A 340 -54.26 13.03 -36.46
N ALA A 341 -54.86 11.96 -35.97
CA ALA A 341 -54.13 10.77 -35.54
C ALA A 341 -53.41 10.12 -36.73
N VAL A 342 -52.20 9.61 -36.46
CA VAL A 342 -51.32 8.98 -37.45
C VAL A 342 -50.83 7.67 -36.87
N ASP A 343 -50.93 6.59 -37.64
CA ASP A 343 -50.55 5.26 -37.16
C ASP A 343 -49.04 5.12 -37.03
N ARG A 344 -48.28 5.55 -38.06
CA ARG A 344 -46.81 5.51 -38.07
C ARG A 344 -46.21 6.67 -38.83
N VAL A 345 -45.06 7.12 -38.35
CA VAL A 345 -44.19 8.10 -39.01
C VAL A 345 -42.88 7.40 -39.39
N TYR A 346 -42.57 7.40 -40.68
CA TYR A 346 -41.32 6.88 -41.23
C TYR A 346 -40.43 8.05 -41.63
N ILE A 347 -39.33 8.24 -40.91
CA ILE A 347 -38.31 9.23 -41.23
C ILE A 347 -37.20 8.51 -41.99
N VAL A 348 -36.91 8.94 -43.21
CA VAL A 348 -35.93 8.31 -44.09
C VAL A 348 -34.93 9.35 -44.57
N GLY A 349 -33.64 9.12 -44.29
CA GLY A 349 -32.54 10.00 -44.68
C GLY A 349 -31.21 9.43 -44.20
N ASN A 350 -30.31 10.28 -43.70
CA ASN A 350 -29.02 9.89 -43.12
C ASN A 350 -29.16 8.98 -41.89
N TYR A 351 -30.33 9.03 -41.25
CA TYR A 351 -30.76 8.14 -40.19
C TYR A 351 -32.22 7.78 -40.43
N THR A 352 -32.56 6.50 -40.29
CA THR A 352 -33.93 6.02 -40.49
C THR A 352 -34.58 5.71 -39.16
N LEU A 353 -35.74 6.32 -38.89
CA LEU A 353 -36.50 6.11 -37.67
C LEU A 353 -37.96 5.79 -38.03
N VAL A 354 -38.52 4.79 -37.38
CA VAL A 354 -39.95 4.48 -37.45
C VAL A 354 -40.52 4.59 -36.05
N ALA A 355 -41.52 5.44 -35.88
CA ALA A 355 -42.17 5.65 -34.59
C ALA A 355 -43.67 5.86 -34.75
N GLN A 356 -44.43 5.41 -33.75
CA GLN A 356 -45.86 5.69 -33.65
C GLN A 356 -46.03 7.11 -33.09
N MET A 357 -46.52 8.02 -33.94
CA MET A 357 -46.88 9.40 -33.60
C MET A 357 -45.86 10.12 -32.66
N PRO A 358 -44.55 10.17 -33.01
CA PRO A 358 -43.54 10.81 -32.16
C PRO A 358 -43.82 12.30 -31.98
N ARG A 359 -43.73 12.83 -30.75
CA ARG A 359 -43.83 14.29 -30.50
C ARG A 359 -42.55 15.02 -30.89
N ARG A 360 -41.41 14.36 -30.71
CA ARG A 360 -40.07 14.86 -31.03
C ARG A 360 -39.26 13.73 -31.65
N ALA A 361 -38.50 14.03 -32.69
CA ALA A 361 -37.40 13.19 -33.15
C ALA A 361 -36.08 13.95 -33.00
N GLU A 362 -35.07 13.28 -32.47
CA GLU A 362 -33.69 13.75 -32.46
C GLU A 362 -32.93 13.03 -33.57
N LEU A 363 -32.29 13.78 -34.45
CA LEU A 363 -31.70 13.28 -35.68
C LEU A 363 -30.34 13.95 -35.93
N PRO A 364 -29.43 13.32 -36.68
CA PRO A 364 -28.26 14.01 -37.18
C PRO A 364 -28.66 15.05 -38.24
N PRO A 365 -27.86 16.11 -38.48
CA PRO A 365 -28.10 17.05 -39.56
C PRO A 365 -28.17 16.35 -40.91
N GLY A 366 -29.04 16.84 -41.79
CA GLY A 366 -29.25 16.22 -43.10
C GLY A 366 -30.64 16.48 -43.67
N THR A 367 -30.90 15.89 -44.83
CA THR A 367 -32.20 15.97 -45.50
C THR A 367 -32.97 14.68 -45.28
N TYR A 368 -34.23 14.82 -44.86
CA TYR A 368 -35.11 13.72 -44.50
C TYR A 368 -36.41 13.79 -45.29
N LYS A 369 -36.87 12.62 -45.75
CA LYS A 369 -38.23 12.40 -46.23
C LYS A 369 -39.03 11.75 -45.11
N ILE A 370 -40.20 12.31 -44.82
CA ILE A 370 -41.07 11.86 -43.75
C ILE A 370 -42.37 11.36 -44.37
N TYR A 371 -42.61 10.05 -44.27
CA TYR A 371 -43.82 9.40 -44.75
C TYR A 371 -44.76 9.13 -43.58
N THR A 372 -46.02 9.52 -43.74
CA THR A 372 -47.05 9.34 -42.71
C THR A 372 -48.34 8.88 -43.36
N GLU A 373 -49.06 7.99 -42.69
CA GLU A 373 -50.42 7.63 -43.08
C GLU A 373 -51.43 8.42 -42.25
N VAL A 374 -52.17 9.33 -42.90
CA VAL A 374 -53.14 10.20 -42.26
C VAL A 374 -54.50 9.93 -42.88
N GLY A 375 -55.43 9.36 -42.11
CA GLY A 375 -56.78 9.05 -42.59
C GLY A 375 -56.82 8.12 -43.81
N GLY A 376 -55.94 7.12 -43.87
CA GLY A 376 -55.85 6.14 -44.97
C GLY A 376 -55.17 6.67 -46.24
N ARG A 377 -54.46 7.81 -46.18
CA ARG A 377 -53.65 8.35 -47.29
C ARG A 377 -52.21 8.56 -46.87
N ASN A 378 -51.28 8.18 -47.75
CA ASN A 378 -49.86 8.44 -47.59
C ASN A 378 -49.53 9.89 -47.93
N VAL A 379 -48.97 10.61 -46.96
CA VAL A 379 -48.47 11.98 -47.12
C VAL A 379 -46.95 11.96 -46.93
N THR A 380 -46.23 12.71 -47.78
CA THR A 380 -44.78 12.81 -47.73
C THR A 380 -44.35 14.26 -47.54
N TYR A 381 -43.44 14.48 -46.59
CA TYR A 381 -42.81 15.77 -46.34
C TYR A 381 -41.30 15.66 -46.60
N ALA A 382 -40.68 16.76 -47.02
CA ALA A 382 -39.22 16.88 -47.12
C ALA A 382 -38.74 18.00 -46.20
N ILE A 383 -37.73 17.71 -45.40
CA ILE A 383 -37.15 18.66 -44.44
C ILE A 383 -35.64 18.56 -44.46
N THR A 384 -34.95 19.70 -44.39
CA THR A 384 -33.49 19.76 -44.27
C THR A 384 -33.17 20.36 -42.91
N LEU A 385 -32.42 19.64 -42.09
CA LEU A 385 -32.04 20.03 -40.74
C LEU A 385 -30.57 20.46 -40.70
N ARG A 386 -30.31 21.64 -40.13
CA ARG A 386 -28.97 22.13 -39.79
C ARG A 386 -28.59 21.74 -38.34
N PRO A 387 -27.29 21.68 -38.01
CA PRO A 387 -26.87 21.48 -36.62
C PRO A 387 -27.49 22.53 -35.69
N GLY A 388 -28.12 22.10 -34.61
CA GLY A 388 -28.74 22.98 -33.62
C GLY A 388 -30.07 23.58 -34.08
N GLU A 389 -30.68 23.06 -35.14
CA GLU A 389 -31.98 23.52 -35.62
C GLU A 389 -33.13 22.76 -34.94
N ILE A 390 -34.19 23.50 -34.61
CA ILE A 390 -35.49 22.93 -34.22
C ILE A 390 -36.47 23.23 -35.34
N ALA A 391 -36.86 22.20 -36.07
CA ALA A 391 -37.81 22.33 -37.16
C ALA A 391 -39.21 21.89 -36.72
N HIS A 392 -40.21 22.71 -36.99
CA HIS A 392 -41.60 22.40 -36.68
C HIS A 392 -42.30 21.82 -37.91
N LEU A 393 -42.82 20.60 -37.79
CA LEU A 393 -43.55 19.95 -38.86
C LEU A 393 -45.00 19.72 -38.44
N THR A 394 -45.94 20.27 -39.22
CA THR A 394 -47.37 20.03 -39.00
C THR A 394 -47.84 18.92 -39.94
N ILE A 395 -48.31 17.81 -39.36
CA ILE A 395 -48.80 16.64 -40.09
C ILE A 395 -50.33 16.68 -40.15
N GLY A 396 -50.86 16.61 -41.37
CA GLY A 396 -52.29 16.65 -41.65
C GLY A 396 -52.55 16.52 -43.15
N LEU A 397 -53.80 16.21 -43.52
CA LEU A 397 -54.25 16.25 -44.91
C LEU A 397 -54.28 17.72 -45.36
N THR A 398 -53.26 18.15 -46.09
CA THR A 398 -53.17 19.51 -46.60
C THR A 398 -54.38 19.79 -47.51
N LYS A 399 -55.25 20.74 -47.15
CA LYS A 399 -55.87 21.61 -48.17
C LYS A 399 -54.73 22.44 -48.79
N PRO A 400 -54.72 22.70 -50.11
CA PRO A 400 -53.61 23.39 -50.75
C PRO A 400 -53.34 24.71 -50.04
N GLN A 401 -52.20 24.81 -49.35
CA GLN A 401 -51.65 26.08 -48.92
C GLN A 401 -51.03 26.70 -50.16
N THR A 402 -51.73 27.70 -50.69
CA THR A 402 -51.11 28.72 -51.53
C THR A 402 -49.85 29.17 -50.81
N GLN A 403 -48.71 29.16 -51.52
CA GLN A 403 -47.55 29.94 -51.13
C GLN A 403 -48.07 31.32 -50.71
N GLN A 404 -47.90 31.66 -49.43
CA GLN A 404 -48.07 33.02 -48.98
C GLN A 404 -46.88 33.78 -49.55
N GLU A 405 -47.04 34.20 -50.79
CA GLU A 405 -46.28 35.28 -51.39
C GLU A 405 -46.31 36.42 -50.38
N LYS A 406 -45.12 36.79 -49.87
CA LYS A 406 -44.96 37.95 -49.00
C LYS A 406 -45.51 39.16 -49.76
N THR A 407 -46.74 39.57 -49.45
CA THR A 407 -47.25 40.87 -49.84
C THR A 407 -46.39 41.95 -49.19
N PRO A 408 -45.84 42.92 -49.95
CA PRO A 408 -44.99 43.97 -49.43
C PRO A 408 -45.87 45.07 -48.81
N THR A 409 -46.49 44.79 -47.67
CA THR A 409 -47.33 45.75 -46.93
C THR A 409 -46.67 46.13 -45.60
N LEU A 410 -45.40 46.53 -45.65
CA LEU A 410 -44.71 47.14 -44.49
C LEU A 410 -44.13 48.53 -44.79
N TYR A 411 -44.13 49.00 -46.05
CA TYR A 411 -43.58 50.31 -46.42
C TYR A 411 -44.58 51.48 -46.38
N MET A 412 -45.88 51.23 -46.25
CA MET A 412 -46.89 52.29 -46.13
C MET A 412 -47.08 52.84 -44.71
N PHE A 413 -46.74 52.08 -43.65
CA PHE A 413 -46.87 52.57 -42.28
C PHE A 413 -45.67 53.38 -41.79
N ILE A 414 -44.47 53.13 -42.33
CA ILE A 414 -43.27 53.92 -41.97
C ILE A 414 -43.29 55.29 -42.68
N GLY A 415 -43.81 55.38 -43.90
CA GLY A 415 -43.92 56.65 -44.64
C GLY A 415 -44.90 57.65 -44.00
N VAL A 416 -46.04 57.19 -43.49
CA VAL A 416 -47.06 58.07 -42.89
C VAL A 416 -46.62 58.59 -41.51
N VAL A 417 -45.96 57.76 -40.70
CA VAL A 417 -45.42 58.20 -39.40
C VAL A 417 -44.26 59.18 -39.60
N PHE A 418 -43.39 58.97 -40.59
CA PHE A 418 -42.29 59.89 -40.87
C PHE A 418 -42.80 61.24 -41.42
N LEU A 419 -43.84 61.24 -42.26
CA LEU A 419 -44.46 62.46 -42.77
C LEU A 419 -45.13 63.29 -41.66
N MET A 420 -45.80 62.63 -40.70
CA MET A 420 -46.42 63.31 -39.56
C MET A 420 -45.39 63.93 -38.61
N VAL A 421 -44.24 63.27 -38.39
CA VAL A 421 -43.14 63.82 -37.58
C VAL A 421 -42.47 65.00 -38.28
N VAL A 422 -42.29 64.96 -39.61
CA VAL A 422 -41.72 66.08 -40.38
C VAL A 422 -42.65 67.31 -40.41
N ILE A 423 -43.97 67.10 -40.52
CA ILE A 423 -44.94 68.21 -40.46
C ILE A 423 -44.96 68.85 -39.06
N ALA A 424 -44.93 68.04 -38.00
CA ALA A 424 -44.85 68.56 -36.63
C ALA A 424 -43.56 69.36 -36.38
N LEU A 425 -42.41 68.92 -36.94
CA LEU A 425 -41.15 69.65 -36.83
C LEU A 425 -41.15 70.98 -37.60
N LEU A 426 -41.80 71.02 -38.77
CA LEU A 426 -41.92 72.24 -39.57
C LEU A 426 -42.83 73.30 -38.95
N VAL A 427 -43.86 72.90 -38.19
CA VAL A 427 -44.71 73.84 -37.43
C VAL A 427 -43.93 74.46 -36.27
N VAL A 428 -43.10 73.69 -35.56
CA VAL A 428 -42.27 74.21 -34.45
C VAL A 428 -41.12 75.11 -34.94
N LEU A 429 -40.54 74.83 -36.11
CA LEU A 429 -39.50 75.66 -36.73
C LEU A 429 -40.03 76.97 -37.33
N LYS A 430 -41.31 77.05 -37.70
CA LYS A 430 -41.93 78.27 -38.22
C LYS A 430 -42.26 79.27 -37.10
N GLU A 431 -42.53 78.79 -35.89
CA GLU A 431 -42.88 79.64 -34.73
C GLU A 431 -41.66 80.26 -34.01
N THR A 432 -40.45 79.72 -34.23
CA THR A 432 -39.21 80.19 -33.56
C THR A 432 -38.41 81.20 -34.37
N ARG A 433 -38.87 81.58 -35.58
CA ARG A 433 -38.21 82.56 -36.48
C ARG A 433 -38.82 83.96 -36.48
N ARG A 434 -39.40 84.40 -35.36
CA ARG A 434 -39.73 85.82 -35.11
C ARG A 434 -39.22 86.27 -33.74
N ARG A 435 -37.92 86.52 -33.66
CA ARG A 435 -37.37 87.54 -32.75
C ARG A 435 -36.58 88.52 -33.58
N LEU A 436 -37.05 89.76 -33.62
CA LEU A 436 -36.28 90.92 -34.06
C LEU A 436 -36.00 91.77 -32.81
N PRO A 437 -34.74 92.09 -32.50
CA PRO A 437 -34.37 93.01 -31.44
C PRO A 437 -34.11 94.44 -31.98
N GLN A 438 -34.64 95.44 -31.27
CA GLN A 438 -34.30 96.87 -31.29
C GLN A 438 -34.88 97.43 -29.97
N GLY A 439 -34.28 98.23 -29.12
CA GLY A 439 -32.99 98.92 -29.05
C GLY A 439 -33.16 100.17 -28.15
N ARG A 440 -32.36 100.28 -27.07
CA ARG A 440 -31.84 101.48 -26.36
C ARG A 440 -32.75 102.53 -25.66
N GLY A 441 -32.34 102.89 -24.43
CA GLY A 441 -32.53 104.21 -23.76
C GLY A 441 -32.77 104.12 -22.24
N GLN A 442 -31.78 104.41 -21.37
CA GLN A 442 -31.68 105.57 -20.41
C GLN A 442 -32.73 105.57 -19.26
N SER A 443 -32.52 105.93 -17.99
CA SER A 443 -31.50 106.65 -17.21
C SER A 443 -31.80 106.52 -15.69
N HIS A 444 -30.81 106.79 -14.82
CA HIS A 444 -30.88 107.34 -13.46
C HIS A 444 -31.88 106.79 -12.41
N SER A 445 -31.34 106.21 -11.34
CA SER A 445 -31.21 106.83 -9.99
C SER A 445 -30.34 105.98 -9.09
#